data_AF-A0A081BA27-F1
#
_entry.id   AF-A0A081BA27-F1
#
_cell.length_a   1.000
_cell.length_b   1.000
_cell.length_c   1.000
_cell.angle_alpha   90.00
_cell.angle_beta   90.00
_cell.angle_gamma   90.00
#
_symmetry.space_group_name_H-M   'P 1'
#
loop_
_entity.id
_entity.type
_entity.pdbx_description
1 polymer ?
#
loop_
_entity_poly.entity_id
_entity_poly.type
_entity_poly.pdbx_seq_one_letter_code
_entity_poly.pdbx_strand_id
1 'polypeptide(L)'
;MPKDNGFVTVQVENDLFANFANTDRHYTNGLQASWLSEPRQFPGWMGFLTELPIPGRASSLYTSHHRAGAALGHVIFTPDDTDTSALVPDDRPYAGWLHLTFALQSVYKSDSNLAIQDQWKLDVGIIGPGALGEEVQNKWHVLIGAEEADGWDNQLRNELGINLTLERSWRSDTFATPEVLGFETDFIPYGVLALGNVQTYAGLGGTLRLGPSLPDDFGPPRIYPGIGGSEWFHADSSFDWYLFAGLEGRAVARDIFLDGNTFRDSHSVDKKNFVADAKLGLVTVIGRTRISFTHLYRTREFYGQDKPDQFGSITLGWAL
;
A
#
# COMPACT_ATOMS: atom_id res chain seq x y z
N MET A 1 26.79 -15.29 -10.90
CA MET A 1 25.66 -14.34 -11.05
C MET A 1 25.84 -13.26 -10.00
N PRO A 2 25.62 -11.97 -10.30
CA PRO A 2 25.68 -10.93 -9.27
C PRO A 2 24.74 -11.33 -8.13
N LYS A 3 25.16 -11.14 -6.86
CA LYS A 3 24.26 -11.33 -5.73
C LYS A 3 23.17 -10.28 -5.83
N ASP A 4 21.92 -10.73 -5.91
CA ASP A 4 20.75 -9.87 -5.95
C ASP A 4 20.51 -9.31 -4.54
N ASN A 5 20.34 -7.99 -4.42
CA ASN A 5 20.48 -7.29 -3.15
C ASN A 5 19.28 -7.49 -2.21
N GLY A 6 19.46 -7.18 -0.93
CA GLY A 6 18.35 -6.85 -0.02
C GLY A 6 17.92 -5.39 -0.20
N PHE A 7 16.77 -5.00 0.35
CA PHE A 7 16.25 -3.64 0.23
C PHE A 7 15.79 -3.12 1.58
N VAL A 8 15.97 -1.82 1.80
CA VAL A 8 15.33 -1.07 2.87
C VAL A 8 14.50 0.02 2.23
N THR A 9 13.27 0.21 2.70
CA THR A 9 12.36 1.22 2.17
C THR A 9 11.80 2.05 3.32
N VAL A 10 11.68 3.36 3.09
CA VAL A 10 10.91 4.26 3.94
C VAL A 10 9.86 4.93 3.07
N GLN A 11 8.61 4.89 3.54
CA GLN A 11 7.45 5.46 2.88
C GLN A 11 6.76 6.42 3.84
N VAL A 12 6.42 7.60 3.31
CA VAL A 12 5.66 8.63 4.02
C VAL A 12 4.50 9.03 3.13
N GLU A 13 3.31 9.00 3.71
CA GLU A 13 2.05 9.34 3.07
C GLU A 13 1.41 10.49 3.84
N ASN A 14 0.93 11.49 3.11
CA ASN A 14 0.27 12.63 3.71
C ASN A 14 -0.60 13.34 2.66
N ASP A 15 -1.70 13.94 3.13
CA ASP A 15 -2.66 14.73 2.38
C ASP A 15 -2.13 16.10 1.91
N LEU A 16 -1.15 16.71 2.61
CA LEU A 16 -0.49 17.94 2.17
C LEU A 16 0.27 17.77 0.84
N PHE A 17 0.76 16.56 0.56
CA PHE A 17 1.43 16.27 -0.71
C PHE A 17 0.46 16.26 -1.91
N ALA A 18 -0.85 16.21 -1.66
CA ALA A 18 -1.89 16.22 -2.68
C ALA A 18 -2.52 17.61 -2.91
N ASN A 19 -2.50 18.50 -1.90
CA ASN A 19 -3.12 19.82 -1.98
C ASN A 19 -2.12 20.93 -1.62
N PHE A 20 -1.79 21.80 -2.58
CA PHE A 20 -1.16 23.11 -2.30
C PHE A 20 -2.06 24.05 -1.44
N ALA A 21 -3.31 23.64 -1.17
CA ALA A 21 -4.27 24.34 -0.34
C ALA A 21 -4.70 23.44 0.84
N ASN A 22 -3.94 23.56 1.92
CA ASN A 22 -4.30 23.40 3.33
C ASN A 22 -5.68 22.78 3.64
N THR A 23 -5.73 21.47 3.91
CA THR A 23 -6.64 20.87 4.90
C THR A 23 -6.18 19.44 5.20
N ASP A 24 -5.81 19.18 6.44
CA ASP A 24 -5.63 17.82 6.97
C ASP A 24 -7.02 17.14 7.01
N ARG A 25 -7.23 16.03 6.31
CA ARG A 25 -8.56 15.40 6.16
C ARG A 25 -8.51 13.89 6.06
N HIS A 26 -9.42 13.22 6.77
CA HIS A 26 -9.83 11.82 6.65
C HIS A 26 -8.72 10.74 6.85
N TYR A 27 -7.57 10.84 6.17
CA TYR A 27 -6.35 10.08 6.44
C TYR A 27 -5.17 11.05 6.44
N THR A 28 -4.68 11.33 7.64
CA THR A 28 -3.73 12.42 7.88
C THR A 28 -2.30 11.97 7.57
N ASN A 29 -1.93 10.75 7.95
CA ASN A 29 -0.53 10.33 7.85
C ASN A 29 -0.36 8.81 7.81
N GLY A 30 0.58 8.36 6.98
CA GLY A 30 1.13 7.02 7.03
C GLY A 30 2.65 7.06 7.04
N LEU A 31 3.27 6.31 7.94
CA LEU A 31 4.71 6.09 7.98
C LEU A 31 4.98 4.58 7.95
N GLN A 32 5.86 4.16 7.04
CA GLN A 32 6.30 2.77 7.00
C GLN A 32 7.81 2.69 6.79
N ALA A 33 8.46 1.84 7.58
CA ALA A 33 9.83 1.41 7.34
C ALA A 33 9.83 -0.10 7.10
N SER A 34 10.41 -0.55 6.00
CA SER A 34 10.44 -1.96 5.61
C SER A 34 11.81 -2.43 5.19
N TRP A 35 11.99 -3.74 5.31
CA TRP A 35 13.14 -4.47 4.86
C TRP A 35 12.68 -5.68 4.04
N LEU A 36 13.34 -5.91 2.91
CA LEU A 36 13.15 -7.08 2.06
C LEU A 36 14.49 -7.80 1.89
N SER A 37 14.50 -9.11 2.07
CA SER A 37 15.70 -9.93 1.95
C SER A 37 16.18 -10.03 0.50
N GLU A 38 17.45 -10.37 0.31
CA GLU A 38 17.95 -11.00 -0.94
C GLU A 38 17.14 -12.28 -1.27
N PRO A 39 17.20 -12.83 -2.50
CA PRO A 39 16.53 -14.06 -2.85
C PRO A 39 16.89 -15.21 -1.90
N ARG A 40 15.87 -15.91 -1.38
CA ARG A 40 16.03 -17.04 -0.47
C ARG A 40 15.36 -18.29 -1.00
N GLN A 41 15.93 -19.43 -0.62
CA GLN A 41 15.27 -20.72 -0.74
C GLN A 41 14.45 -20.95 0.52
N PHE A 42 13.16 -21.28 0.36
CA PHE A 42 12.29 -21.63 1.47
C PHE A 42 12.16 -23.16 1.62
N PRO A 43 11.95 -23.66 2.84
CA PRO A 43 11.69 -25.08 3.05
C PRO A 43 10.44 -25.55 2.30
N GLY A 44 10.47 -26.77 1.74
CA GLY A 44 9.36 -27.29 0.93
C GLY A 44 8.00 -27.39 1.62
N TRP A 45 7.95 -27.44 2.97
CA TRP A 45 6.68 -27.43 3.71
C TRP A 45 5.92 -26.09 3.58
N MET A 46 6.61 -24.99 3.24
CA MET A 46 6.00 -23.70 2.95
C MET A 46 5.43 -23.62 1.51
N GLY A 47 5.46 -24.73 0.76
CA GLY A 47 4.95 -24.83 -0.60
C GLY A 47 3.55 -24.27 -0.78
N PHE A 48 2.65 -24.43 0.19
CA PHE A 48 1.28 -23.90 0.10
C PHE A 48 1.21 -22.36 0.03
N LEU A 49 2.19 -21.65 0.58
CA LEU A 49 2.30 -20.18 0.49
C LEU A 49 3.02 -19.75 -0.79
N THR A 50 3.98 -20.56 -1.24
CA THR A 50 4.84 -20.27 -2.39
C THR A 50 4.39 -20.96 -3.69
N GLU A 51 3.26 -21.64 -3.69
CA GLU A 51 2.76 -22.41 -4.82
C GLU A 51 1.22 -22.45 -4.85
N LEU A 52 0.60 -21.29 -4.64
CA LEU A 52 -0.86 -21.14 -4.76
C LEU A 52 -1.37 -21.76 -6.07
N PRO A 53 -2.35 -22.68 -6.03
CA PRO A 53 -2.88 -23.31 -7.22
C PRO A 53 -3.44 -22.23 -8.16
N ILE A 54 -2.86 -22.13 -9.36
CA ILE A 54 -3.32 -21.23 -10.40
C ILE A 54 -4.33 -22.02 -11.23
N PRO A 55 -5.58 -21.56 -11.39
CA PRO A 55 -6.43 -22.05 -12.46
C PRO A 55 -5.70 -21.82 -13.80
N GLY A 56 -5.32 -22.91 -14.47
CA GLY A 56 -4.50 -22.81 -15.67
C GLY A 56 -3.01 -22.58 -15.41
N ARG A 57 -2.46 -23.04 -14.26
CA ARG A 57 -1.01 -23.17 -14.06
C ARG A 57 -0.45 -23.94 -15.25
N ALA A 58 0.10 -23.22 -16.23
CA ALA A 58 0.78 -23.85 -17.33
C ALA A 58 1.89 -24.70 -16.71
N SER A 59 2.04 -25.94 -17.16
CA SER A 59 3.11 -26.84 -16.73
C SER A 59 4.53 -26.26 -16.95
N SER A 60 4.63 -25.08 -17.58
CA SER A 60 5.84 -24.32 -17.87
C SER A 60 6.23 -23.27 -16.81
N LEU A 61 5.41 -23.02 -15.77
CA LEU A 61 5.77 -22.04 -14.74
C LEU A 61 6.81 -22.60 -13.77
N TYR A 62 7.96 -21.93 -13.68
CA TYR A 62 9.01 -22.21 -12.71
C TYR A 62 9.19 -21.03 -11.75
N THR A 63 9.52 -21.35 -10.50
CA THR A 63 9.86 -20.34 -9.49
C THR A 63 11.16 -19.65 -9.89
N SER A 64 11.12 -18.32 -10.00
CA SER A 64 12.32 -17.50 -10.21
C SER A 64 13.02 -17.22 -8.89
N HIS A 65 12.30 -16.63 -7.92
CA HIS A 65 12.87 -16.32 -6.61
C HIS A 65 11.78 -16.08 -5.57
N HIS A 66 12.16 -16.24 -4.30
CA HIS A 66 11.36 -15.85 -3.17
C HIS A 66 12.12 -14.85 -2.29
N ARG A 67 11.39 -13.94 -1.64
CA ARG A 67 11.95 -12.96 -0.69
C ARG A 67 11.06 -12.89 0.55
N ALA A 68 11.67 -12.75 1.72
CA ALA A 68 10.96 -12.44 2.96
C ALA A 68 11.14 -10.97 3.28
N GLY A 69 10.11 -10.34 3.83
CA GLY A 69 10.18 -8.97 4.29
C GLY A 69 9.56 -8.79 5.67
N ALA A 70 9.94 -7.70 6.32
CA ALA A 70 9.33 -7.20 7.53
C ALA A 70 9.15 -5.69 7.42
N ALA A 71 8.05 -5.16 7.96
CA ALA A 71 7.85 -3.72 8.05
C ALA A 71 7.26 -3.33 9.41
N LEU A 72 7.53 -2.09 9.81
CA LEU A 72 6.81 -1.39 10.88
C LEU A 72 6.03 -0.26 10.21
N GLY A 73 4.70 -0.27 10.38
CA GLY A 73 3.79 0.73 9.85
C GLY A 73 3.03 1.43 10.97
N HIS A 74 2.79 2.73 10.78
CA HIS A 74 1.92 3.55 11.61
C HIS A 74 1.02 4.37 10.70
N VAL A 75 -0.29 4.30 10.89
CA VAL A 75 -1.25 5.08 10.13
C VAL A 75 -2.24 5.79 11.05
N ILE A 76 -2.70 6.96 10.63
CA ILE A 76 -3.58 7.85 11.37
C ILE A 76 -4.79 8.23 10.51
N PHE A 77 -5.98 8.08 11.07
CA PHE A 77 -7.24 8.53 10.52
C PHE A 77 -7.87 9.56 11.46
N THR A 78 -8.44 10.61 10.88
CA THR A 78 -9.16 11.67 11.61
C THR A 78 -10.44 12.04 10.88
N PRO A 79 -11.46 12.59 11.56
CA PRO A 79 -12.51 13.37 10.91
C PRO A 79 -11.94 14.58 10.13
N ASP A 80 -12.79 15.22 9.34
CA ASP A 80 -12.52 16.48 8.65
C ASP A 80 -12.44 17.69 9.61
N ASP A 81 -13.24 17.69 10.68
CA ASP A 81 -13.21 18.72 11.72
C ASP A 81 -12.35 18.24 12.89
N THR A 82 -11.11 18.75 12.94
CA THR A 82 -10.14 18.42 13.99
C THR A 82 -10.13 19.39 15.16
N ASP A 83 -10.81 20.54 15.02
CA ASP A 83 -10.79 21.64 16.01
C ASP A 83 -11.83 21.43 17.10
N THR A 84 -12.73 20.45 16.92
CA THR A 84 -13.74 20.08 17.90
C THR A 84 -13.28 18.90 18.76
N SER A 85 -13.48 19.04 20.08
CA SER A 85 -13.36 17.92 21.04
C SER A 85 -14.62 17.06 21.12
N ALA A 86 -15.74 17.51 20.54
CA ALA A 86 -16.96 16.74 20.50
C ALA A 86 -16.88 15.65 19.42
N LEU A 87 -17.53 14.51 19.67
CA LEU A 87 -17.71 13.48 18.66
C LEU A 87 -18.42 14.05 17.43
N VAL A 88 -17.86 13.82 16.24
CA VAL A 88 -18.46 14.14 14.94
C VAL A 88 -19.21 12.90 14.42
N PRO A 89 -20.55 12.81 14.55
CA PRO A 89 -21.27 11.54 14.33
C PRO A 89 -21.35 11.12 12.86
N ASP A 90 -21.33 12.09 11.94
CA ASP A 90 -21.49 11.86 10.50
C ASP A 90 -20.15 11.71 9.76
N ASP A 91 -19.05 11.60 10.51
CA ASP A 91 -17.68 11.47 9.98
C ASP A 91 -16.93 10.32 10.66
N ARG A 92 -15.86 9.85 10.01
CA ARG A 92 -15.07 8.70 10.47
C ARG A 92 -14.47 8.93 11.86
N PRO A 93 -14.29 7.88 12.67
CA PRO A 93 -13.60 7.97 13.94
C PRO A 93 -12.13 8.36 13.79
N TYR A 94 -11.61 9.02 14.83
CA TYR A 94 -10.17 9.05 15.07
C TYR A 94 -9.65 7.63 15.28
N ALA A 95 -8.51 7.30 14.67
CA ALA A 95 -7.86 6.02 14.89
C ALA A 95 -6.38 6.09 14.55
N GLY A 96 -5.55 5.52 15.43
CA GLY A 96 -4.20 5.11 15.09
C GLY A 96 -4.13 3.59 14.87
N TRP A 97 -3.29 3.14 13.95
CA TRP A 97 -2.94 1.73 13.79
C TRP A 97 -1.43 1.55 13.68
N LEU A 98 -0.83 0.90 14.68
CA LEU A 98 0.58 0.57 14.73
C LEU A 98 0.73 -0.93 14.51
N HIS A 99 1.45 -1.35 13.48
CA HIS A 99 1.55 -2.76 13.11
C HIS A 99 2.92 -3.19 12.62
N LEU A 100 3.21 -4.47 12.82
CA LEU A 100 4.27 -5.17 12.13
C LEU A 100 3.67 -5.94 10.95
N THR A 101 4.31 -5.83 9.80
CA THR A 101 3.97 -6.60 8.60
C THR A 101 5.04 -7.67 8.38
N PHE A 102 4.63 -8.91 8.18
CA PHE A 102 5.50 -9.99 7.69
C PHE A 102 5.12 -10.30 6.24
N ALA A 103 6.08 -10.22 5.33
CA ALA A 103 5.84 -10.38 3.90
C ALA A 103 6.57 -11.59 3.32
N LEU A 104 5.92 -12.28 2.40
CA LEU A 104 6.53 -13.28 1.53
C LEU A 104 6.19 -12.94 0.08
N GLN A 105 7.23 -12.62 -0.69
CA GLN A 105 7.13 -12.33 -2.11
C GLN A 105 7.66 -13.51 -2.91
N SER A 106 6.91 -13.97 -3.90
CA SER A 106 7.30 -15.06 -4.81
C SER A 106 7.10 -14.64 -6.25
N VAL A 107 8.14 -14.77 -7.07
CA VAL A 107 8.08 -14.49 -8.50
C VAL A 107 8.22 -15.79 -9.28
N TYR A 108 7.29 -16.04 -10.20
CA TYR A 108 7.28 -17.17 -11.11
C TYR A 108 7.39 -16.68 -12.54
N LYS A 109 8.13 -17.41 -13.37
CA LYS A 109 8.32 -17.11 -14.79
C LYS A 109 7.98 -18.32 -15.65
N SER A 110 7.62 -18.08 -16.90
CA SER A 110 7.39 -19.09 -17.95
C SER A 110 8.28 -18.78 -19.15
N ASP A 111 8.56 -19.79 -19.97
CA ASP A 111 9.27 -19.63 -21.25
C ASP A 111 8.50 -18.76 -22.26
N SER A 112 7.22 -18.51 -22.00
CA SER A 112 6.33 -17.65 -22.80
C SER A 112 6.30 -16.19 -22.33
N ASN A 113 7.37 -15.70 -21.67
CA ASN A 113 7.49 -14.34 -21.10
C ASN A 113 6.41 -13.94 -20.07
N LEU A 114 5.63 -14.90 -19.56
CA LEU A 114 4.71 -14.66 -18.46
C LEU A 114 5.50 -14.60 -17.15
N ALA A 115 5.34 -13.53 -16.39
CA ALA A 115 5.81 -13.36 -15.02
C ALA A 115 4.62 -13.12 -14.08
N ILE A 116 4.63 -13.79 -12.93
CA ILE A 116 3.60 -13.65 -11.89
C ILE A 116 4.30 -13.32 -10.58
N GLN A 117 3.79 -12.33 -9.85
CA GLN A 117 4.22 -12.04 -8.49
C GLN A 117 3.08 -12.31 -7.51
N ASP A 118 3.34 -13.20 -6.55
CA ASP A 118 2.50 -13.36 -5.36
C ASP A 118 3.13 -12.62 -4.19
N GLN A 119 2.30 -11.89 -3.45
CA GLN A 119 2.68 -11.25 -2.20
C GLN A 119 1.68 -11.63 -1.11
N TRP A 120 2.19 -12.37 -0.12
CA TRP A 120 1.50 -12.58 1.14
C TRP A 120 1.98 -11.55 2.15
N LYS A 121 1.04 -10.94 2.87
CA LYS A 121 1.33 -10.07 4.01
C LYS A 121 0.48 -10.46 5.20
N LEU A 122 1.10 -10.59 6.36
CA LEU A 122 0.43 -10.72 7.65
C LEU A 122 0.75 -9.47 8.47
N ASP A 123 -0.27 -8.65 8.69
CA ASP A 123 -0.21 -7.49 9.57
C ASP A 123 -0.70 -7.89 10.96
N VAL A 124 0.07 -7.57 11.99
CA VAL A 124 -0.30 -7.76 13.40
C VAL A 124 0.04 -6.49 14.15
N GLY A 125 -0.93 -5.91 14.83
CA GLY A 125 -0.76 -4.61 15.45
C GLY A 125 -1.84 -4.24 16.44
N ILE A 126 -1.80 -3.02 16.91
CA ILE A 126 -2.79 -2.44 17.82
C ILE A 126 -3.46 -1.24 17.14
N ILE A 127 -4.79 -1.17 17.28
CA ILE A 127 -5.62 -0.03 16.88
C ILE A 127 -6.03 0.73 18.13
N GLY A 128 -6.18 2.05 18.07
CA GLY A 128 -6.66 2.90 19.18
C GLY A 128 -5.52 3.57 19.96
N PRO A 129 -5.74 4.00 21.22
CA PRO A 129 -4.75 4.78 21.99
C PRO A 129 -3.37 4.12 22.10
N GLY A 130 -3.31 2.79 22.15
CA GLY A 130 -2.07 2.03 22.21
C GLY A 130 -1.21 2.13 20.93
N ALA A 131 -1.79 2.61 19.83
CA ALA A 131 -1.07 2.94 18.61
C ALA A 131 -0.40 4.32 18.65
N LEU A 132 -0.69 5.15 19.65
CA LEU A 132 -0.11 6.49 19.84
C LEU A 132 -0.41 7.46 18.67
N GLY A 133 -1.62 7.41 18.12
CA GLY A 133 -2.04 8.28 17.01
C GLY A 133 -2.02 9.76 17.39
N GLU A 134 -2.66 10.09 18.52
CA GLU A 134 -2.71 11.44 19.10
C GLU A 134 -1.32 12.02 19.32
N GLU A 135 -0.46 11.28 20.01
CA GLU A 135 0.87 11.77 20.38
C GLU A 135 1.77 11.96 19.16
N VAL A 136 1.65 11.12 18.13
CA VAL A 136 2.42 11.27 16.89
C VAL A 136 1.91 12.47 16.09
N GLN A 137 0.59 12.58 15.89
CA GLN A 137 -0.01 13.68 15.13
C GLN A 137 0.27 15.03 15.80
N ASN A 138 -0.11 15.20 17.07
CA ASN A 138 -0.02 16.51 17.72
C ASN A 138 1.44 16.94 17.93
N LYS A 139 2.38 16.01 18.19
CA LYS A 139 3.81 16.36 18.22
C LYS A 139 4.33 16.83 16.86
N TRP A 140 3.88 16.20 15.77
CA TRP A 140 4.23 16.64 14.43
C TRP A 140 3.63 18.02 14.13
N HIS A 141 2.36 18.24 14.47
CA HIS A 141 1.67 19.51 14.30
C HIS A 141 2.39 20.64 15.05
N VAL A 142 2.75 20.42 16.31
CA VAL A 142 3.56 21.36 17.11
C VAL A 142 4.92 21.63 16.47
N LEU A 143 5.59 20.61 15.92
CA LEU A 143 6.90 20.76 15.28
C LEU A 143 6.84 21.64 14.02
N ILE A 144 5.78 21.53 13.24
CA ILE A 144 5.59 22.29 11.98
C ILE A 144 4.79 23.59 12.16
N GLY A 145 4.27 23.84 13.36
CA GLY A 145 3.44 25.01 13.68
C GLY A 145 2.00 24.91 13.16
N ALA A 146 1.47 23.70 13.01
CA ALA A 146 0.05 23.44 12.74
C ALA A 146 -0.76 23.34 14.04
N GLU A 147 -2.08 23.46 13.93
CA GLU A 147 -3.02 23.33 15.05
C GLU A 147 -3.14 21.87 15.49
N GLU A 148 -3.25 21.62 16.80
CA GLU A 148 -3.42 20.28 17.34
C GLU A 148 -4.85 19.76 17.09
N ALA A 149 -5.01 18.45 16.97
CA ALA A 149 -6.34 17.85 16.88
C ALA A 149 -6.91 17.61 18.29
N ASP A 150 -8.09 18.16 18.56
CA ASP A 150 -8.72 18.18 19.89
C ASP A 150 -9.68 16.99 20.13
N GLY A 151 -9.99 16.21 19.09
CA GLY A 151 -11.02 15.17 19.12
C GLY A 151 -10.57 13.76 19.54
N TRP A 152 -9.28 13.56 19.85
CA TRP A 152 -8.67 12.23 20.07
C TRP A 152 -9.27 11.41 21.22
N ASP A 153 -9.94 12.03 22.18
CA ASP A 153 -10.69 11.32 23.23
C ASP A 153 -11.83 10.44 22.68
N ASN A 154 -12.30 10.75 21.46
CA ASN A 154 -13.35 10.03 20.75
C ASN A 154 -12.83 8.91 19.83
N GLN A 155 -11.52 8.62 19.86
CA GLN A 155 -10.92 7.61 18.98
C GLN A 155 -11.41 6.18 19.25
N LEU A 156 -11.21 5.30 18.26
CA LEU A 156 -11.41 3.86 18.40
C LEU A 156 -10.66 3.31 19.61
N ARG A 157 -11.22 2.30 20.26
CA ARG A 157 -10.63 1.68 21.46
C ARG A 157 -9.53 0.70 21.09
N ASN A 158 -8.68 0.39 22.08
CA ASN A 158 -7.61 -0.59 21.94
C ASN A 158 -8.13 -1.95 21.46
N GLU A 159 -7.63 -2.38 20.30
CA GLU A 159 -7.96 -3.67 19.70
C GLU A 159 -6.73 -4.26 18.98
N LEU A 160 -6.54 -5.57 19.14
CA LEU A 160 -5.55 -6.31 18.37
C LEU A 160 -6.03 -6.41 16.92
N GLY A 161 -5.32 -5.77 16.00
CA GLY A 161 -5.54 -5.89 14.57
C GLY A 161 -4.72 -7.03 13.99
N ILE A 162 -5.37 -7.92 13.24
CA ILE A 162 -4.74 -8.98 12.44
C ILE A 162 -5.33 -8.94 11.05
N ASN A 163 -4.48 -8.85 10.03
CA ASN A 163 -4.91 -8.83 8.63
C ASN A 163 -4.01 -9.73 7.78
N LEU A 164 -4.60 -10.70 7.09
CA LEU A 164 -3.91 -11.50 6.08
C LEU A 164 -4.30 -10.98 4.71
N THR A 165 -3.32 -10.67 3.88
CA THR A 165 -3.57 -10.26 2.51
C THR A 165 -2.76 -11.08 1.52
N LEU A 166 -3.43 -11.47 0.44
CA LEU A 166 -2.82 -12.00 -0.76
C LEU A 166 -3.01 -11.01 -1.91
N GLU A 167 -1.92 -10.73 -2.59
CA GLU A 167 -1.93 -10.08 -3.88
C GLU A 167 -1.31 -10.97 -4.93
N ARG A 168 -1.89 -10.93 -6.13
CA ARG A 168 -1.28 -11.46 -7.34
C ARG A 168 -1.22 -10.40 -8.42
N SER A 169 -0.04 -10.18 -8.98
CA SER A 169 0.22 -9.32 -10.14
C SER A 169 0.71 -10.16 -11.32
N TRP A 170 0.33 -9.76 -12.53
CA TRP A 170 0.73 -10.44 -13.77
C TRP A 170 1.45 -9.47 -14.70
N ARG A 171 2.54 -9.93 -15.31
CA ARG A 171 3.16 -9.29 -16.46
C ARG A 171 3.32 -10.32 -17.56
N SER A 172 2.93 -10.00 -18.78
CA SER A 172 2.97 -10.93 -19.91
C SER A 172 2.97 -10.14 -21.21
N ASP A 173 3.54 -10.70 -22.27
CA ASP A 173 3.42 -10.18 -23.64
C ASP A 173 1.95 -10.09 -24.10
N THR A 174 1.03 -10.84 -23.46
CA THR A 174 -0.42 -10.69 -23.69
C THR A 174 -0.94 -9.30 -23.32
N PHE A 175 -0.26 -8.63 -22.39
CA PHE A 175 -0.54 -7.26 -21.96
C PHE A 175 0.49 -6.27 -22.55
N ALA A 176 1.22 -6.68 -23.59
CA ALA A 176 2.17 -5.81 -24.26
C ALA A 176 1.43 -4.59 -24.82
N THR A 177 1.99 -3.42 -24.54
CA THR A 177 1.51 -2.15 -25.05
C THR A 177 2.52 -1.60 -26.05
N PRO A 178 2.08 -0.91 -27.11
CA PRO A 178 2.99 -0.35 -28.11
C PRO A 178 3.84 0.76 -27.50
N GLU A 179 5.05 0.94 -28.02
CA GLU A 179 5.86 2.11 -27.68
C GLU A 179 5.11 3.41 -28.00
N VAL A 180 5.24 4.40 -27.13
CA VAL A 180 4.59 5.72 -27.27
C VAL A 180 5.68 6.77 -27.28
N LEU A 181 5.82 7.50 -28.40
CA LEU A 181 6.83 8.55 -28.57
C LEU A 181 8.28 8.04 -28.34
N GLY A 182 8.55 6.76 -28.63
CA GLY A 182 9.85 6.12 -28.39
C GLY A 182 10.10 5.70 -26.94
N PHE A 183 9.08 5.75 -26.08
CA PHE A 183 9.13 5.19 -24.73
C PHE A 183 8.49 3.81 -24.68
N GLU A 184 9.10 2.91 -23.90
CA GLU A 184 8.55 1.62 -23.55
C GLU A 184 7.30 1.81 -22.68
N THR A 185 6.32 0.92 -22.88
CA THR A 185 5.10 0.90 -22.09
C THR A 185 4.78 -0.53 -21.69
N ASP A 186 4.17 -0.73 -20.52
CA ASP A 186 3.57 -2.00 -20.16
C ASP A 186 2.32 -1.83 -19.28
N PHE A 187 1.51 -2.88 -19.21
CA PHE A 187 0.35 -2.96 -18.34
C PHE A 187 0.45 -4.16 -17.40
N ILE A 188 0.32 -3.89 -16.09
CA ILE A 188 0.41 -4.86 -15.02
C ILE A 188 -0.94 -4.95 -14.30
N PRO A 189 -1.83 -5.87 -14.70
CA PRO A 189 -3.04 -6.15 -13.94
C PRO A 189 -2.70 -6.87 -12.63
N TYR A 190 -3.57 -6.70 -11.64
CA TYR A 190 -3.45 -7.36 -10.35
C TYR A 190 -4.79 -7.56 -9.66
N GLY A 191 -4.80 -8.50 -8.70
CA GLY A 191 -5.94 -8.76 -7.82
C GLY A 191 -5.47 -8.92 -6.37
N VAL A 192 -6.30 -8.46 -5.44
CA VAL A 192 -6.03 -8.45 -4.00
C VAL A 192 -7.19 -9.06 -3.23
N LEU A 193 -6.87 -9.82 -2.19
CA LEU A 193 -7.82 -10.32 -1.21
C LEU A 193 -7.26 -10.07 0.18
N ALA A 194 -7.96 -9.28 0.98
CA ALA A 194 -7.65 -9.01 2.38
C ALA A 194 -8.71 -9.66 3.28
N LEU A 195 -8.27 -10.35 4.32
CA LEU A 195 -9.12 -11.02 5.31
C LEU A 195 -8.56 -10.75 6.71
N GLY A 196 -9.37 -10.11 7.54
CA GLY A 196 -8.98 -9.78 8.90
C GLY A 196 -10.00 -8.90 9.61
N ASN A 197 -9.75 -8.65 10.88
CA ASN A 197 -10.59 -7.75 11.67
C ASN A 197 -10.25 -6.28 11.45
N VAL A 198 -9.11 -5.97 10.82
CA VAL A 198 -8.80 -4.61 10.37
C VAL A 198 -9.57 -4.32 9.08
N GLN A 199 -9.35 -5.12 8.04
CA GLN A 199 -10.03 -4.97 6.76
C GLN A 199 -10.39 -6.32 6.13
N THR A 200 -11.55 -6.37 5.48
CA THR A 200 -11.98 -7.50 4.67
C THR A 200 -12.48 -6.97 3.35
N TYR A 201 -11.75 -7.21 2.27
CA TYR A 201 -12.12 -6.73 0.94
C TYR A 201 -11.51 -7.58 -0.18
N ALA A 202 -12.10 -7.44 -1.36
CA ALA A 202 -11.53 -7.93 -2.61
C ALA A 202 -11.29 -6.74 -3.56
N GLY A 203 -10.14 -6.71 -4.21
CA GLY A 203 -9.72 -5.65 -5.12
C GLY A 203 -9.28 -6.19 -6.47
N LEU A 204 -9.57 -5.43 -7.53
CA LEU A 204 -9.03 -5.65 -8.87
C LEU A 204 -8.52 -4.33 -9.42
N GLY A 205 -7.33 -4.34 -10.00
CA GLY A 205 -6.72 -3.15 -10.55
C GLY A 205 -5.68 -3.44 -11.61
N GLY A 206 -5.06 -2.37 -12.09
CA GLY A 206 -3.95 -2.46 -13.02
C GLY A 206 -3.16 -1.17 -13.09
N THR A 207 -1.88 -1.30 -13.43
CA THR A 207 -0.95 -0.18 -13.57
C THR A 207 -0.40 -0.15 -14.98
N LEU A 208 -0.54 1.00 -15.66
CA LEU A 208 0.15 1.32 -16.90
C LEU A 208 1.44 2.07 -16.57
N ARG A 209 2.56 1.70 -17.20
CA ARG A 209 3.85 2.41 -17.05
C ARG A 209 4.35 2.92 -18.39
N LEU A 210 5.11 4.01 -18.34
CA LEU A 210 5.73 4.64 -19.50
C LEU A 210 7.10 5.18 -19.11
N GLY A 211 8.15 4.77 -19.81
CA GLY A 211 9.52 5.23 -19.54
C GLY A 211 10.53 4.82 -20.62
N PRO A 212 11.76 5.37 -20.57
CA PRO A 212 12.83 5.02 -21.51
C PRO A 212 13.29 3.57 -21.44
N SER A 213 13.24 2.96 -20.25
CA SER A 213 13.62 1.57 -19.99
C SER A 213 12.81 1.11 -18.78
N LEU A 214 11.81 0.26 -19.00
CA LEU A 214 10.96 -0.21 -17.91
C LEU A 214 11.64 -1.35 -17.15
N PRO A 215 11.76 -1.26 -15.82
CA PRO A 215 12.38 -2.32 -15.04
C PRO A 215 11.53 -3.60 -15.08
N ASP A 216 12.21 -4.75 -14.98
CA ASP A 216 11.61 -6.09 -14.87
C ASP A 216 10.91 -6.32 -13.51
N ASP A 217 10.26 -5.29 -12.94
CA ASP A 217 9.54 -5.30 -11.65
C ASP A 217 8.01 -5.22 -11.81
N PHE A 218 7.28 -5.19 -10.70
CA PHE A 218 5.80 -5.13 -10.69
C PHE A 218 5.26 -3.74 -10.29
N GLY A 219 6.01 -2.67 -10.54
CA GLY A 219 5.66 -1.28 -10.20
C GLY A 219 6.08 -0.84 -8.80
N PRO A 220 5.79 0.40 -8.39
CA PRO A 220 6.18 0.95 -7.09
C PRO A 220 5.26 0.48 -5.95
N PRO A 221 5.70 0.55 -4.69
CA PRO A 221 4.88 0.27 -3.52
C PRO A 221 3.57 1.08 -3.51
N ARG A 222 2.48 0.46 -3.06
CA ARG A 222 1.16 1.09 -2.98
C ARG A 222 0.94 1.83 -1.64
N ILE A 223 0.01 2.79 -1.69
CA ILE A 223 -0.47 3.59 -0.56
C ILE A 223 -1.56 2.83 0.20
N TYR A 224 -1.61 2.95 1.53
CA TYR A 224 -2.59 2.24 2.39
C TYR A 224 -4.05 2.29 1.87
N PRO A 225 -4.83 1.19 1.95
CA PRO A 225 -4.44 -0.14 2.41
C PRO A 225 -3.68 -0.95 1.36
N GLY A 226 -3.29 -0.28 0.29
CA GLY A 226 -2.67 -0.87 -0.88
C GLY A 226 -1.46 -1.70 -0.52
N ILE A 227 -1.49 -2.91 -1.03
CA ILE A 227 -0.41 -3.89 -0.97
C ILE A 227 0.26 -3.92 -2.32
N GLY A 228 1.51 -4.36 -2.43
CA GLY A 228 2.15 -4.59 -3.71
C GLY A 228 2.67 -3.36 -4.44
N GLY A 229 3.07 -3.60 -5.69
CA GLY A 229 4.35 -3.09 -6.17
C GLY A 229 5.52 -3.98 -5.75
N SER A 230 6.71 -3.67 -6.24
CA SER A 230 7.95 -4.35 -5.90
C SER A 230 8.81 -3.41 -5.05
N GLU A 231 9.19 -3.80 -3.83
CA GLU A 231 10.28 -3.11 -3.11
C GLU A 231 11.64 -3.36 -3.79
N TRP A 232 11.73 -4.43 -4.57
CA TRP A 232 12.86 -4.69 -5.45
C TRP A 232 12.86 -3.75 -6.65
N PHE A 233 14.04 -3.31 -7.04
CA PHE A 233 14.32 -2.64 -8.30
C PHE A 233 15.72 -3.06 -8.78
N HIS A 234 15.94 -3.01 -10.10
CA HIS A 234 17.27 -3.24 -10.64
C HIS A 234 18.17 -2.05 -10.25
N ALA A 235 19.20 -2.30 -9.44
CA ALA A 235 20.16 -1.28 -9.05
C ALA A 235 21.37 -1.34 -9.99
N ASP A 236 21.52 -0.32 -10.82
CA ASP A 236 22.70 -0.11 -11.67
C ASP A 236 23.17 1.34 -11.59
N SER A 237 24.30 1.66 -12.22
CA SER A 237 24.88 3.01 -12.16
C SER A 237 24.19 4.05 -13.07
N SER A 238 23.10 3.68 -13.75
CA SER A 238 22.36 4.55 -14.67
C SER A 238 21.36 5.42 -13.90
N PHE A 239 20.88 6.45 -14.59
CA PHE A 239 19.65 7.15 -14.21
C PHE A 239 18.51 6.55 -15.02
N ASP A 240 17.51 5.99 -14.34
CA ASP A 240 16.29 5.51 -14.95
C ASP A 240 15.07 6.17 -14.33
N TRP A 241 14.00 6.27 -15.10
CA TRP A 241 12.74 6.80 -14.61
C TRP A 241 11.56 6.21 -15.37
N TYR A 242 10.38 6.27 -14.77
CA TYR A 242 9.14 6.01 -15.48
C TYR A 242 7.97 6.73 -14.82
N LEU A 243 6.98 7.09 -15.62
CA LEU A 243 5.67 7.51 -15.16
C LEU A 243 4.77 6.28 -15.06
N PHE A 244 3.81 6.33 -14.14
CA PHE A 244 2.79 5.30 -14.04
C PHE A 244 1.43 5.89 -13.72
N ALA A 245 0.39 5.23 -14.21
CA ALA A 245 -0.99 5.49 -13.88
C ALA A 245 -1.69 4.18 -13.52
N GLY A 246 -2.51 4.18 -12.48
CA GLY A 246 -3.20 2.98 -12.01
C GLY A 246 -4.65 3.24 -11.65
N LEU A 247 -5.48 2.21 -11.82
CA LEU A 247 -6.87 2.19 -11.37
C LEU A 247 -7.12 0.92 -10.57
N GLU A 248 -7.88 1.03 -9.48
CA GLU A 248 -8.25 -0.10 -8.64
C GLU A 248 -9.68 0.07 -8.13
N GLY A 249 -10.49 -0.97 -8.25
CA GLY A 249 -11.81 -1.05 -7.61
C GLY A 249 -11.78 -2.06 -6.47
N ARG A 250 -12.36 -1.68 -5.33
CA ARG A 250 -12.44 -2.49 -4.12
C ARG A 250 -13.90 -2.73 -3.71
N ALA A 251 -14.22 -3.98 -3.39
CA ALA A 251 -15.45 -4.38 -2.73
C ALA A 251 -15.14 -4.63 -1.24
N VAL A 252 -15.55 -3.69 -0.38
CA VAL A 252 -15.20 -3.63 1.05
C VAL A 252 -16.32 -4.19 1.90
N ALA A 253 -16.06 -5.30 2.57
CA ALA A 253 -16.98 -5.91 3.54
C ALA A 253 -16.74 -5.40 4.96
N ARG A 254 -15.47 -5.17 5.32
CA ARG A 254 -15.07 -4.62 6.61
C ARG A 254 -13.95 -3.60 6.46
N ASP A 255 -14.08 -2.50 7.17
CA ASP A 255 -13.02 -1.55 7.46
C ASP A 255 -13.21 -1.04 8.89
N ILE A 256 -12.36 -1.46 9.83
CA ILE A 256 -12.44 -1.06 11.24
C ILE A 256 -12.40 0.46 11.44
N PHE A 257 -11.76 1.20 10.52
CA PHE A 257 -11.65 2.66 10.59
C PHE A 257 -12.94 3.37 10.20
N LEU A 258 -13.94 2.64 9.71
CA LEU A 258 -15.28 3.14 9.41
C LEU A 258 -16.35 2.39 10.21
N ASP A 259 -16.21 1.07 10.35
CA ASP A 259 -17.17 0.19 11.02
C ASP A 259 -17.04 0.19 12.55
N GLY A 260 -15.92 0.70 13.08
CA GLY A 260 -15.61 0.63 14.51
C GLY A 260 -15.05 -0.73 14.95
N ASN A 261 -14.72 -0.79 16.24
CA ASN A 261 -14.11 -1.93 16.91
C ASN A 261 -14.92 -3.23 16.70
N THR A 262 -14.23 -4.36 16.54
CA THR A 262 -14.87 -5.67 16.30
C THR A 262 -15.46 -6.25 17.58
N PHE A 263 -14.77 -6.06 18.71
CA PHE A 263 -15.06 -6.76 19.96
C PHE A 263 -15.73 -5.90 21.02
N ARG A 264 -15.94 -4.61 20.74
CA ARG A 264 -16.55 -3.62 21.63
C ARG A 264 -17.25 -2.57 20.79
N ASP A 265 -18.29 -1.95 21.35
CA ASP A 265 -18.95 -0.83 20.69
C ASP A 265 -18.02 0.40 20.68
N SER A 266 -18.01 1.10 19.55
CA SER A 266 -17.28 2.35 19.33
C SER A 266 -18.02 3.20 18.31
N HIS A 267 -17.51 4.40 18.06
CA HIS A 267 -17.98 5.22 16.96
C HIS A 267 -17.79 4.50 15.62
N SER A 268 -18.74 4.70 14.70
CA SER A 268 -18.77 4.13 13.36
C SER A 268 -19.64 4.98 12.43
N VAL A 269 -19.42 4.83 11.13
CA VAL A 269 -20.18 5.51 10.08
C VAL A 269 -20.64 4.52 9.02
N ASP A 270 -21.72 4.88 8.31
CA ASP A 270 -22.23 4.05 7.22
C ASP A 270 -21.26 4.06 6.04
N LYS A 271 -20.47 2.98 5.89
CA LYS A 271 -19.52 2.86 4.80
C LYS A 271 -20.17 2.59 3.43
N LYS A 272 -19.42 2.87 2.38
CA LYS A 272 -19.69 2.45 1.00
C LYS A 272 -18.94 1.16 0.73
N ASN A 273 -19.67 0.13 0.31
CA ASN A 273 -19.08 -1.18 0.03
C ASN A 273 -18.26 -1.23 -1.27
N PHE A 274 -18.29 -0.17 -2.08
CA PHE A 274 -17.49 -0.07 -3.30
C PHE A 274 -16.73 1.24 -3.32
N VAL A 275 -15.40 1.13 -3.41
CA VAL A 275 -14.47 2.25 -3.43
C VAL A 275 -13.55 2.08 -4.63
N ALA A 276 -13.25 3.17 -5.33
CA ALA A 276 -12.30 3.18 -6.42
C ALA A 276 -11.14 4.14 -6.13
N ASP A 277 -9.95 3.71 -6.52
CA ASP A 277 -8.70 4.43 -6.37
C ASP A 277 -8.13 4.72 -7.77
N ALA A 278 -7.69 5.95 -8.00
CA ALA A 278 -6.92 6.35 -9.18
C ALA A 278 -5.55 6.88 -8.75
N LYS A 279 -4.50 6.39 -9.40
CA LYS A 279 -3.10 6.66 -9.03
C LYS A 279 -2.35 7.26 -10.21
N LEU A 280 -1.49 8.22 -9.94
CA LEU A 280 -0.55 8.77 -10.90
C LEU A 280 0.78 9.00 -10.18
N GLY A 281 1.91 8.68 -10.80
CA GLY A 281 3.19 8.94 -10.16
C GLY A 281 4.40 8.86 -11.07
N LEU A 282 5.54 9.13 -10.45
CA LEU A 282 6.86 9.14 -11.05
C LEU A 282 7.79 8.28 -10.19
N VAL A 283 8.55 7.41 -10.84
CA VAL A 283 9.64 6.67 -10.22
C VAL A 283 10.93 7.10 -10.86
N THR A 284 11.97 7.28 -10.04
CA THR A 284 13.34 7.49 -10.48
C THR A 284 14.25 6.51 -9.75
N VAL A 285 15.24 5.98 -10.46
CA VAL A 285 16.29 5.12 -9.93
C VAL A 285 17.63 5.79 -10.23
N ILE A 286 18.41 6.01 -9.18
CA ILE A 286 19.73 6.64 -9.24
C ILE A 286 20.70 5.74 -8.48
N GLY A 287 21.51 4.97 -9.20
CA GLY A 287 22.47 4.08 -8.54
C GLY A 287 21.75 2.98 -7.76
N ARG A 288 21.90 3.03 -6.44
CA ARG A 288 21.30 2.07 -5.49
C ARG A 288 20.06 2.63 -4.80
N THR A 289 19.53 3.74 -5.26
CA THR A 289 18.40 4.43 -4.63
C THR A 289 17.25 4.54 -5.61
N ARG A 290 16.05 4.17 -5.16
CA ARG A 290 14.79 4.43 -5.86
C ARG A 290 14.00 5.48 -5.09
N ILE A 291 13.51 6.48 -5.80
CA ILE A 291 12.60 7.49 -5.28
C ILE A 291 11.31 7.39 -6.07
N SER A 292 10.18 7.23 -5.39
CA SER A 292 8.87 7.28 -6.03
C SER A 292 7.98 8.31 -5.38
N PHE A 293 7.27 9.06 -6.22
CA PHE A 293 6.17 9.93 -5.85
C PHE A 293 4.87 9.36 -6.42
N THR A 294 3.85 9.23 -5.59
CA THR A 294 2.53 8.73 -5.97
C THR A 294 1.46 9.71 -5.49
N HIS A 295 0.62 10.18 -6.40
CA HIS A 295 -0.63 10.85 -6.11
C HIS A 295 -1.79 9.86 -6.21
N LEU A 296 -2.59 9.74 -5.14
CA LEU A 296 -3.75 8.89 -5.05
C LEU A 296 -5.01 9.76 -4.95
N TYR A 297 -6.00 9.45 -5.76
CA TYR A 297 -7.37 9.92 -5.62
C TYR A 297 -8.25 8.74 -5.24
N ARG A 298 -9.02 8.86 -4.17
CA ARG A 298 -9.91 7.82 -3.65
C ARG A 298 -11.33 8.33 -3.61
N THR A 299 -12.26 7.59 -4.22
CA THR A 299 -13.68 7.93 -4.12
C THR A 299 -14.14 7.85 -2.66
N ARG A 300 -15.21 8.57 -2.33
CA ARG A 300 -15.83 8.54 -0.99
C ARG A 300 -15.95 7.11 -0.45
N GLU A 301 -15.57 6.92 0.80
CA GLU A 301 -15.56 5.65 1.52
C GLU A 301 -16.78 5.46 2.42
N PHE A 302 -17.50 6.53 2.79
CA PHE A 302 -18.70 6.47 3.63
C PHE A 302 -19.76 7.52 3.25
N TYR A 303 -20.97 7.37 3.78
CA TYR A 303 -22.05 8.36 3.66
C TYR A 303 -21.85 9.43 4.74
N GLY A 304 -21.90 10.71 4.35
CA GLY A 304 -21.47 11.83 5.19
C GLY A 304 -20.16 12.46 4.69
N GLN A 305 -19.38 11.72 3.91
CA GLN A 305 -18.16 12.25 3.28
C GLN A 305 -18.47 13.25 2.16
N ASP A 306 -18.13 14.53 2.36
CA ASP A 306 -18.45 15.60 1.42
C ASP A 306 -17.73 15.43 0.07
N LYS A 307 -16.45 15.09 0.09
CA LYS A 307 -15.61 14.99 -1.11
C LYS A 307 -14.73 13.73 -1.11
N PRO A 308 -14.33 13.26 -2.31
CA PRO A 308 -13.30 12.23 -2.45
C PRO A 308 -11.98 12.64 -1.80
N ASP A 309 -11.21 11.66 -1.36
CA ASP A 309 -9.93 11.89 -0.70
C ASP A 309 -8.78 11.92 -1.71
N GLN A 310 -7.72 12.64 -1.35
CA GLN A 310 -6.50 12.70 -2.14
C GLN A 310 -5.27 12.65 -1.24
N PHE A 311 -4.27 11.89 -1.64
CA PHE A 311 -3.06 11.66 -0.85
C PHE A 311 -1.83 11.69 -1.74
N GLY A 312 -0.72 12.20 -1.23
CA GLY A 312 0.58 11.99 -1.84
C GLY A 312 1.42 11.03 -1.00
N SER A 313 2.27 10.27 -1.67
CA SER A 313 3.25 9.39 -1.03
C SER A 313 4.61 9.60 -1.63
N ILE A 314 5.61 9.70 -0.78
CA ILE A 314 7.02 9.67 -1.15
C ILE A 314 7.62 8.40 -0.56
N THR A 315 8.30 7.64 -1.41
CA THR A 315 8.98 6.42 -1.01
C THR A 315 10.45 6.49 -1.41
N LEU A 316 11.33 6.15 -0.47
CA LEU A 316 12.77 6.05 -0.66
C LEU A 316 13.17 4.60 -0.42
N GLY A 317 13.74 3.95 -1.43
CA GLY A 317 14.26 2.59 -1.35
C GLY A 317 15.76 2.56 -1.59
N TRP A 318 16.48 1.73 -0.83
CA TRP A 318 17.93 1.52 -0.99
C TRP A 318 18.24 0.04 -1.14
N ALA A 319 19.05 -0.30 -2.15
CA ALA A 319 19.60 -1.64 -2.31
C ALA A 319 20.82 -1.83 -1.41
N LEU A 320 20.82 -2.88 -0.57
CA LEU A 320 21.85 -3.25 0.42
C LEU A 320 23.06 -3.99 -0.17
#